data_AF-A0A9D7JW99-F1
#
_entry.id   AF-A0A9D7JW99-F1
#
_cell.length_a   1.000
_cell.length_b   1.000
_cell.length_c   1.000
_cell.angle_alpha   90.00
_cell.angle_beta   90.00
_cell.angle_gamma   90.00
#
_symmetry.space_group_name_H-M   'P 1'
#
loop_
_entity.id
_entity.type
_entity.pdbx_description
1 polymer ?
#
loop_
_entity_poly.entity_id
_entity_poly.type
_entity_poly.pdbx_seq_one_letter_code
_entity_poly.pdbx_strand_id
1 'polypeptide(L)'
;MSSRNGSGAWSFTNALAFFKPIGSGGDVPGPPAPPSNISKLEYYLDIDPGFGKATNIAITPGLDLKTSSYLLILLRSAKVFIAFM
;
A
#
# COMPACT_ATOMS: atom_id res chain seq x y z
N MET A 1 -26.61 15.88 19.41
CA MET A 1 -26.79 15.13 20.67
C MET A 1 -25.85 15.70 21.72
N SER A 2 -26.23 15.66 22.99
CA SER A 2 -25.36 16.05 24.11
C SER A 2 -25.12 14.84 25.00
N SER A 3 -23.90 14.68 25.51
CA SER A 3 -23.55 13.60 26.44
C SER A 3 -23.11 14.21 27.78
N ARG A 4 -23.64 13.70 28.88
CA ARG A 4 -23.34 14.16 30.24
C ARG A 4 -22.32 13.24 30.88
N ASN A 5 -21.24 13.80 31.43
CA ASN A 5 -20.25 13.01 32.14
C ASN A 5 -20.69 12.71 33.60
N GLY A 6 -19.97 11.82 34.28
CA GLY A 6 -20.29 11.41 35.66
C GLY A 6 -20.20 12.53 36.70
N SER A 7 -19.53 13.66 36.40
CA SER A 7 -19.50 14.86 37.25
C SER A 7 -20.61 15.87 36.89
N GLY A 8 -21.59 15.48 36.08
CA GLY A 8 -22.76 16.29 35.76
C GLY A 8 -22.54 17.41 34.73
N ALA A 9 -21.37 17.49 34.10
CA ALA A 9 -21.09 18.44 33.03
C ALA A 9 -21.58 17.92 31.67
N TRP A 10 -22.10 18.82 30.83
CA TRP A 10 -22.59 18.50 29.50
C TRP A 10 -21.54 18.77 28.42
N SER A 11 -21.34 17.81 27.53
CA SER A 11 -20.61 18.00 26.27
C SER A 11 -21.60 18.14 25.11
N PHE A 12 -21.29 19.03 24.17
CA PHE A 12 -22.03 19.16 22.91
C PHE A 12 -21.32 18.30 21.86
N THR A 13 -22.01 17.33 21.25
CA THR A 13 -21.40 16.54 20.18
C THR A 13 -21.30 17.41 18.92
N ASN A 14 -20.08 17.89 18.63
CA ASN A 14 -19.75 18.43 17.33
C ASN A 14 -19.56 17.28 16.33
N ALA A 15 -20.21 17.35 15.18
CA ALA A 15 -20.02 16.43 14.08
C ALA A 15 -19.62 17.23 12.85
N LEU A 16 -18.35 17.17 12.47
CA LEU A 16 -17.88 17.69 11.19
C LEU A 16 -18.18 16.66 10.11
N ALA A 17 -18.92 17.06 9.08
CA ALA A 17 -19.05 16.25 7.88
C ALA A 17 -17.68 16.21 7.18
N PHE A 18 -17.08 15.02 7.09
CA PHE A 18 -15.96 14.79 6.19
C PHE A 18 -16.50 14.22 4.88
N PHE A 19 -16.05 14.78 3.76
CA PHE A 19 -16.36 14.27 2.44
C PHE A 19 -15.10 13.69 1.80
N LYS A 20 -15.23 12.61 1.03
CA LYS A 20 -14.14 12.06 0.21
C LYS A 20 -14.29 12.59 -1.22
N PRO A 21 -13.57 13.66 -1.63
CA PRO A 21 -13.53 14.05 -3.03
C PRO A 21 -12.77 12.99 -3.82
N ILE A 22 -13.44 12.32 -4.77
CA ILE A 22 -12.86 11.16 -5.47
C ILE A 22 -12.03 11.58 -6.72
N GLY A 23 -12.32 12.76 -7.29
CA GLY A 23 -11.48 13.52 -8.22
C GLY A 23 -11.70 13.32 -9.73
N SER A 24 -12.36 14.26 -10.41
CA SER A 24 -12.20 14.49 -11.88
C SER A 24 -12.57 15.94 -12.27
N GLY A 25 -11.73 16.89 -11.84
CA GLY A 25 -11.87 18.32 -12.16
C GLY A 25 -12.39 19.15 -10.99
N GLY A 26 -11.58 20.11 -10.52
CA GLY A 26 -11.92 21.05 -9.46
C GLY A 26 -12.29 20.37 -8.15
N ASP A 27 -13.59 20.31 -7.87
CA ASP A 27 -14.16 19.76 -6.64
C ASP A 27 -15.10 18.57 -6.90
N VAL A 28 -15.26 18.14 -8.17
CA VAL A 28 -16.16 17.03 -8.49
C VAL A 28 -15.50 15.70 -8.13
N PRO A 29 -16.18 14.86 -7.33
CA PRO A 29 -15.70 13.54 -6.97
C PRO A 29 -15.89 12.55 -8.14
N GLY A 30 -14.93 12.51 -9.08
CA GLY A 30 -14.93 11.62 -10.24
C GLY A 30 -14.54 10.17 -9.96
N PRO A 31 -14.48 9.28 -10.97
CA PRO A 31 -14.05 7.90 -10.78
C PRO A 31 -12.61 7.84 -10.21
N PRO A 32 -12.30 6.93 -9.27
CA PRO A 32 -10.94 6.71 -8.82
C PRO A 32 -10.01 6.46 -10.01
N ALA A 33 -8.79 6.99 -9.96
CA ALA A 33 -7.78 6.68 -10.96
C ALA A 33 -7.62 5.15 -11.08
N PRO A 34 -7.53 4.58 -12.30
CA PRO A 34 -7.35 3.15 -12.48
C PRO A 34 -6.05 2.71 -11.78
N PRO A 35 -6.01 1.50 -11.21
CA PRO A 35 -4.80 0.99 -10.57
C PRO A 35 -3.64 0.99 -11.56
N SER A 36 -2.44 1.31 -11.07
CA SER A 36 -1.21 1.25 -11.86
C SER A 36 -0.74 -0.21 -11.98
N ASN A 37 -0.14 -0.56 -13.13
CA ASN A 37 0.51 -1.85 -13.28
C ASN A 37 1.73 -1.93 -12.35
N ILE A 38 1.92 -3.10 -11.72
CA ILE A 38 3.21 -3.44 -11.12
C ILE A 38 4.22 -3.52 -12.26
N SER A 39 5.28 -2.73 -12.16
CA SER A 39 6.24 -2.45 -13.22
C SER A 39 7.62 -3.01 -12.92
N LYS A 40 7.96 -3.18 -11.63
CA LYS A 40 9.24 -3.77 -11.20
C LYS A 40 9.06 -4.60 -9.92
N LEU A 41 9.88 -5.64 -9.81
CA LEU A 41 9.95 -6.54 -8.68
C LEU A 41 11.42 -6.76 -8.31
N GLU A 42 11.76 -6.78 -7.02
CA GLU A 42 13.12 -7.04 -6.56
C GLU A 42 13.13 -7.88 -5.27
N TYR A 43 14.21 -8.64 -5.06
CA TYR A 43 14.39 -9.48 -3.86
C TYR A 43 15.76 -9.29 -3.22
N TYR A 44 15.79 -9.42 -1.89
CA TYR A 44 17.01 -9.44 -1.10
C TYR A 44 17.04 -10.65 -0.16
N LEU A 45 18.25 -10.96 0.33
CA LEU A 45 18.53 -12.02 1.28
C LEU A 45 19.05 -11.41 2.57
N ASP A 46 18.39 -11.73 3.69
CA ASP A 46 18.73 -11.37 5.06
C ASP A 46 18.68 -9.87 5.39
N ILE A 47 19.38 -9.02 4.64
CA ILE A 47 19.46 -7.56 4.84
C ILE A 47 18.91 -6.83 3.62
N ASP A 48 18.00 -5.89 3.86
CA ASP A 48 17.47 -4.99 2.82
C ASP A 48 18.54 -3.95 2.42
N PRO A 49 19.01 -3.91 1.16
CA PRO A 49 19.95 -2.88 0.69
C PRO A 49 19.29 -1.52 0.47
N GLY A 50 17.96 -1.45 0.58
CA GLY A 50 17.11 -0.31 0.24
C GLY A 50 16.56 -0.40 -1.18
N PHE A 51 15.48 0.35 -1.40
CA PHE A 51 14.74 0.42 -2.65
C PHE A 51 15.64 0.65 -3.87
N GLY A 52 15.44 -0.16 -4.91
CA GLY A 52 16.15 -0.07 -6.17
C GLY A 52 17.55 -0.73 -6.19
N LYS A 53 18.03 -1.25 -5.06
CA LYS A 53 19.39 -1.81 -4.89
C LYS A 53 19.40 -3.33 -4.69
N ALA A 54 18.22 -3.94 -4.59
CA ALA A 54 18.04 -5.38 -4.47
C ALA A 54 18.13 -6.08 -5.84
N THR A 55 18.08 -7.42 -5.86
CA THR A 55 18.21 -8.17 -7.12
C THR A 55 16.90 -8.10 -7.91
N ASN A 56 16.95 -7.53 -9.12
CA ASN A 56 15.77 -7.35 -9.97
C ASN A 56 15.24 -8.70 -10.49
N ILE A 57 13.92 -8.87 -10.46
CA ILE A 57 13.21 -10.00 -11.06
C ILE A 57 12.53 -9.50 -12.35
N ALA A 58 12.78 -10.17 -13.47
CA ALA A 58 12.12 -9.85 -14.72
C ALA A 58 10.63 -10.24 -14.66
N ILE A 59 9.75 -9.26 -14.91
CA ILE A 59 8.29 -9.45 -14.97
C ILE A 59 7.72 -8.80 -16.24
N THR A 60 6.59 -9.32 -16.71
CA THR A 60 5.73 -8.58 -17.64
C THR A 60 4.85 -7.65 -16.80
N PRO A 61 4.85 -6.31 -17.04
CA PRO A 61 4.05 -5.39 -16.25
C PRO A 61 2.55 -5.69 -16.34
N GLY A 62 1.84 -5.60 -15.22
CA GLY A 62 0.41 -5.86 -15.14
C GLY A 62 -0.20 -5.57 -13.78
N LEU A 63 -1.53 -5.59 -13.70
CA LEU A 63 -2.28 -5.42 -12.45
C LEU A 63 -2.16 -6.63 -11.50
N ASP A 64 -1.82 -7.79 -12.04
CA ASP A 64 -1.63 -9.03 -11.30
C ASP A 64 -0.40 -9.78 -11.85
N LEU A 65 0.35 -10.43 -10.97
CA LEU A 65 1.57 -11.15 -11.31
C LEU A 65 1.27 -12.65 -11.34
N LYS A 66 1.31 -13.25 -12.53
CA LYS A 66 1.22 -14.70 -12.66
C LYS A 66 2.41 -15.36 -11.98
N THR A 67 2.15 -16.37 -11.16
CA THR A 67 3.17 -17.17 -10.48
C THR A 67 4.20 -17.72 -11.47
N SER A 68 5.44 -17.26 -11.33
CA SER A 68 6.59 -17.75 -12.08
C SER A 68 7.57 -18.38 -11.09
N SER A 69 8.03 -19.60 -11.38
CA SER A 69 8.88 -20.38 -10.47
C SER A 69 10.35 -20.08 -10.72
N TYR A 70 11.01 -19.41 -9.77
CA TYR A 70 12.44 -19.14 -9.81
C TYR A 70 13.19 -20.10 -8.86
N LEU A 71 14.20 -20.80 -9.37
CA LEU A 71 15.04 -21.67 -8.55
C LEU A 71 16.16 -20.82 -7.91
N LEU A 72 16.09 -20.65 -6.59
CA LEU A 72 17.14 -20.00 -5.80
C LEU A 72 17.91 -21.03 -4.98
N ILE A 73 19.22 -21.13 -5.22
CA ILE A 73 20.12 -21.99 -4.43
C ILE A 73 20.67 -21.18 -3.26
N LEU A 74 20.38 -21.62 -2.04
CA LEU A 74 20.89 -20.99 -0.82
C LEU A 74 22.02 -21.83 -0.21
N LEU A 75 23.17 -21.20 0.02
CA LEU A 75 24.34 -21.82 0.69
C LEU A 75 24.22 -21.89 2.22
N ARG A 76 23.17 -21.30 2.78
CA ARG A 76 22.85 -21.21 4.22
C ARG A 76 21.35 -20.99 4.38
N SER A 77 20.81 -21.18 5.59
CA SER A 77 19.48 -20.66 5.93
C SER A 77 19.49 -19.14 5.77
N ALA A 78 18.71 -18.63 4.81
CA ALA A 78 18.57 -17.20 4.54
C ALA A 78 17.09 -16.86 4.36
N LYS A 79 16.68 -15.66 4.74
CA LYS A 79 15.28 -15.22 4.57
C LYS A 79 15.14 -14.39 3.29
N VAL A 80 14.31 -14.87 2.37
CA VAL A 80 13.95 -14.17 1.13
C VAL A 80 12.81 -13.20 1.42
N PHE A 81 12.93 -11.97 0.94
CA PHE A 81 11.84 -10.99 0.88
C PHE A 81 11.67 -10.46 -0.54
N ILE A 82 10.45 -10.11 -0.91
CA ILE A 82 10.07 -9.59 -2.23
C ILE A 82 9.45 -8.20 -2.04
N ALA A 83 9.90 -7.23 -2.81
CA ALA A 83 9.38 -5.85 -2.86
C ALA A 83 8.79 -5.54 -4.24
N PHE A 84 7.73 -4.72 -4.26
CA PHE A 84 6.90 -4.39 -5.43
C PHE A 84 6.98 -2.89 -5.77
N MET A 85 6.86 -2.55 -7.06
CA MET A 85 6.83 -1.17 -7.58
C MET A 85 5.78 -0.98 -8.67
#